data_AF-A0A3D4EH09-F1
#
_entry.id   AF-A0A3D4EH09-F1
#
_cell.length_a   1.000
_cell.length_b   1.000
_cell.length_c   1.000
_cell.angle_alpha   90.00
_cell.angle_beta   90.00
_cell.angle_gamma   90.00
#
_symmetry.space_group_name_H-M   'P 1'
#
loop_
_entity.id
_entity.type
_entity.pdbx_description
1 polymer ?
#
loop_
_entity_poly.entity_id
_entity_poly.type
_entity_poly.pdbx_seq_one_letter_code
_entity_poly.pdbx_strand_id
1 'polypeptide(L)'
;MDEIRNQLFYQQKNGYDLISTDERIAVEDYSREYMSFLNAARTEREAVKLAIAQAESAGFVEYKLGMELTPGTKIYRNNRGKALMLAVIGKKPLNEGCVIAGAHVDAPRIDLKQNPLYESDELAYFKTHYYGGIKKYQWVTIPL
;
A
#
# COMPACT_ATOMS: atom_id res chain seq x y z
N MET A 1 -41.76 -13.79 -11.77
CA MET A 1 -40.88 -12.68 -12.23
C MET A 1 -39.95 -12.22 -11.12
N ASP A 2 -40.43 -12.03 -9.89
CA ASP A 2 -39.60 -11.59 -8.77
C ASP A 2 -38.54 -12.62 -8.33
N GLU A 3 -38.87 -13.91 -8.41
CA GLU A 3 -37.92 -15.02 -8.16
C GLU A 3 -36.70 -14.98 -9.10
N ILE A 4 -36.94 -14.74 -10.40
CA ILE A 4 -35.89 -14.65 -11.42
C ILE A 4 -35.05 -13.38 -11.22
N ARG A 5 -35.67 -12.26 -10.84
CA ARG A 5 -34.96 -11.01 -10.52
C ARG A 5 -34.06 -11.18 -9.30
N ASN A 6 -34.53 -11.85 -8.25
CA ASN A 6 -33.72 -12.10 -7.05
C ASN A 6 -32.51 -12.99 -7.32
N GLN A 7 -32.61 -13.91 -8.31
CA GLN A 7 -31.49 -14.78 -8.69
C GLN A 7 -30.49 -14.09 -9.63
N LEU A 8 -30.95 -13.25 -10.54
CA LEU A 8 -30.11 -12.69 -11.61
C LEU A 8 -29.60 -11.28 -11.32
N PHE A 9 -30.29 -10.51 -10.48
CA PHE A 9 -29.92 -9.12 -10.24
C PHE A 9 -29.07 -9.02 -8.98
N TYR A 10 -28.02 -8.20 -9.07
CA TYR A 10 -27.23 -7.86 -7.90
C TYR A 10 -28.11 -7.16 -6.86
N GLN A 11 -28.11 -7.71 -5.65
CA GLN A 11 -28.73 -7.10 -4.49
C GLN A 11 -27.64 -6.63 -3.54
N GLN A 12 -27.55 -5.32 -3.34
CA GLN A 12 -26.63 -4.76 -2.37
C GLN A 12 -27.04 -5.21 -0.96
N LYS A 13 -26.12 -5.88 -0.28
CA LYS A 13 -26.24 -6.29 1.13
C LYS A 13 -25.05 -5.73 1.90
N ASN A 14 -25.23 -5.47 3.19
CA ASN A 14 -24.12 -5.07 4.03
C ASN A 14 -23.15 -6.25 4.17
N GLY A 15 -21.86 -6.03 4.00
CA GLY A 15 -20.84 -7.09 4.12
C GLY A 15 -20.90 -7.80 5.48
N TYR A 16 -21.21 -7.08 6.56
CA TYR A 16 -21.34 -7.68 7.89
C TYR A 16 -22.53 -8.65 8.01
N ASP A 17 -23.59 -8.46 7.22
CA ASP A 17 -24.75 -9.36 7.21
C ASP A 17 -24.48 -10.66 6.43
N LEU A 18 -23.40 -10.70 5.66
CA LEU A 18 -23.02 -11.83 4.80
C LEU A 18 -22.01 -12.78 5.44
N ILE A 19 -21.33 -12.34 6.51
CA ILE A 19 -20.22 -13.06 7.12
C ILE A 19 -20.60 -13.62 8.50
N SER A 20 -20.11 -14.81 8.77
CA SER A 20 -20.21 -15.50 10.05
C SER A 20 -19.39 -14.81 11.15
N THR A 21 -19.58 -15.24 12.41
CA THR A 21 -18.79 -14.73 13.54
C THR A 21 -17.29 -14.98 13.37
N ASP A 22 -16.90 -16.16 12.87
CA ASP A 22 -15.49 -16.50 12.67
C ASP A 22 -14.84 -15.64 11.59
N GLU A 23 -15.56 -15.38 10.50
CA GLU A 23 -15.10 -14.47 9.45
C GLU A 23 -14.98 -13.02 9.95
N ARG A 24 -15.87 -12.58 10.85
CA ARG A 24 -15.74 -11.26 11.50
C ARG A 24 -14.46 -11.17 12.32
N ILE A 25 -14.12 -12.21 13.09
CA ILE A 25 -12.87 -12.25 13.86
C ILE A 25 -11.67 -12.15 12.92
N ALA A 26 -11.67 -12.91 11.81
CA ALA A 26 -10.59 -12.85 10.83
C ALA A 26 -10.44 -11.45 10.18
N VAL A 27 -11.54 -10.75 9.90
CA VAL A 27 -11.52 -9.37 9.39
C VAL A 27 -10.93 -8.40 10.42
N GLU A 28 -11.29 -8.54 11.70
CA GLU A 28 -10.74 -7.70 12.77
C GLU A 28 -9.23 -7.93 12.95
N ASP A 29 -8.78 -9.18 12.92
CA ASP A 29 -7.36 -9.52 13.02
C ASP A 29 -6.57 -8.94 11.83
N TYR A 30 -7.07 -9.13 10.61
CA TYR A 30 -6.50 -8.50 9.42
C TYR A 30 -6.45 -6.98 9.51
N SER A 31 -7.52 -6.36 10.02
CA SER A 31 -7.60 -4.90 10.19
C SER A 31 -6.56 -4.39 11.19
N ARG A 32 -6.28 -5.14 12.27
CA ARG A 32 -5.24 -4.79 13.25
C ARG A 32 -3.84 -4.86 12.67
N GLU A 33 -3.56 -5.88 11.87
CA GLU A 33 -2.30 -5.99 11.14
C GLU A 33 -2.14 -4.86 10.14
N TYR A 34 -3.20 -4.52 9.40
CA TYR A 34 -3.22 -3.41 8.47
C TYR A 34 -2.98 -2.06 9.17
N MET A 35 -3.62 -1.80 10.31
CA MET A 35 -3.37 -0.59 11.11
C MET A 35 -1.91 -0.53 11.59
N SER A 36 -1.32 -1.67 11.97
CA SER A 36 0.08 -1.75 12.37
C SER A 36 1.02 -1.43 11.21
N PHE A 37 0.71 -1.92 10.00
CA PHE A 37 1.43 -1.57 8.79
C PHE A 37 1.36 -0.06 8.52
N LEU A 38 0.17 0.54 8.54
CA LEU A 38 -0.02 1.98 8.31
C LEU A 38 0.75 2.84 9.31
N ASN A 39 0.81 2.44 10.58
CA ASN A 39 1.56 3.16 11.60
C ASN A 39 3.07 3.19 11.32
N ALA A 40 3.61 2.11 10.75
CA ALA A 40 5.03 1.97 10.44
C ALA A 40 5.42 2.46 9.03
N ALA A 41 4.46 2.51 8.08
CA ALA A 41 4.67 2.84 6.68
C ALA A 41 4.21 4.26 6.33
N ARG A 42 4.77 5.30 6.96
CA ARG A 42 4.30 6.69 6.82
C ARG A 42 4.80 7.38 5.54
N THR A 43 5.91 6.92 4.99
CA THR A 43 6.49 7.41 3.74
C THR A 43 6.57 6.30 2.70
N GLU A 44 6.71 6.68 1.42
CA GLU A 44 6.83 5.71 0.33
C GLU A 44 8.03 4.75 0.52
N ARG A 45 9.09 5.24 1.18
CA ARG A 45 10.31 4.47 1.44
C ARG A 45 10.11 3.44 2.54
N GLU A 46 9.41 3.81 3.60
CA GLU A 46 9.08 2.90 4.70
C GLU A 46 8.10 1.82 4.23
N ALA A 47 7.06 2.22 3.47
CA ALA A 47 6.10 1.30 2.88
C ALA A 47 6.79 0.24 2.01
N VAL A 48 7.68 0.66 1.09
CA VAL A 48 8.43 -0.27 0.24
C VAL A 48 9.37 -1.16 1.05
N LYS A 49 10.07 -0.61 2.05
CA LYS A 49 10.97 -1.39 2.91
C LYS A 49 10.22 -2.49 3.66
N LEU A 50 9.07 -2.16 4.26
CA LEU A 50 8.24 -3.11 5.00
C LEU A 50 7.60 -4.14 4.08
N ALA A 51 7.09 -3.71 2.92
CA ALA A 51 6.50 -4.61 1.94
C ALA A 51 7.52 -5.62 1.37
N ILE A 52 8.78 -5.22 1.17
CA ILE A 52 9.85 -6.14 0.78
C ILE A 52 10.07 -7.20 1.87
N ALA A 53 10.19 -6.80 3.14
CA ALA A 53 10.39 -7.74 4.24
C ALA A 53 9.23 -8.76 4.38
N GLN A 54 7.99 -8.29 4.19
CA GLN A 54 6.81 -9.16 4.16
C GLN A 54 6.83 -10.11 2.94
N ALA A 55 7.18 -9.60 1.76
CA ALA A 55 7.28 -10.40 0.55
C ALA A 55 8.35 -11.48 0.69
N GLU A 56 9.53 -11.16 1.20
CA GLU A 56 10.61 -12.12 1.45
C GLU A 56 10.16 -13.20 2.45
N SER A 57 9.46 -12.82 3.52
CA SER A 57 8.87 -13.77 4.47
C SER A 57 7.81 -14.69 3.83
N ALA A 58 7.14 -14.23 2.77
CA ALA A 58 6.19 -15.00 1.98
C ALA A 58 6.83 -15.81 0.83
N GLY A 59 8.17 -15.84 0.77
CA GLY A 59 8.96 -16.61 -0.21
C GLY A 59 9.19 -15.89 -1.54
N PHE A 60 9.01 -14.57 -1.60
CA PHE A 60 9.43 -13.79 -2.75
C PHE A 60 10.94 -13.57 -2.73
N VAL A 61 11.55 -13.48 -3.91
CA VAL A 61 12.97 -13.17 -4.07
C VAL A 61 13.16 -11.98 -5.01
N GLU A 62 14.24 -11.21 -4.84
CA GLU A 62 14.51 -10.08 -5.73
C GLU A 62 14.84 -10.59 -7.15
N TYR A 63 14.10 -10.09 -8.13
CA TYR A 63 14.37 -10.36 -9.53
C TYR A 63 15.69 -9.72 -9.96
N LYS A 64 16.54 -10.54 -10.57
CA LYS A 64 17.77 -10.13 -11.26
C LYS A 64 17.64 -10.43 -12.74
N LEU A 65 18.16 -9.53 -13.58
CA LEU A 65 18.13 -9.71 -15.03
C LEU A 65 18.81 -11.03 -15.40
N GLY A 66 18.15 -11.84 -16.23
CA GLY A 66 18.65 -13.16 -16.64
C GLY A 66 18.32 -14.31 -15.68
N MET A 67 17.62 -14.04 -14.57
CA MET A 67 17.12 -15.08 -13.68
C MET A 67 16.11 -15.98 -14.41
N GLU A 68 16.21 -17.29 -14.21
CA GLU A 68 15.22 -18.26 -14.70
C GLU A 68 13.89 -18.09 -13.95
N LEU A 69 12.78 -18.09 -14.71
CA LEU A 69 11.44 -17.91 -14.19
C LEU A 69 10.57 -19.10 -14.58
N THR A 70 10.20 -19.89 -13.59
CA THR A 70 9.30 -21.04 -13.78
C THR A 70 7.94 -20.78 -13.14
N PRO A 71 6.87 -21.45 -13.58
CA PRO A 71 5.54 -21.31 -12.99
C PRO A 71 5.57 -21.51 -11.46
N GLY A 72 4.98 -20.57 -10.72
CA GLY A 72 4.97 -20.54 -9.26
C GLY A 72 6.12 -19.73 -8.63
N THR A 73 7.13 -19.33 -9.41
CA THR A 73 8.20 -18.45 -8.91
C THR A 73 7.62 -17.12 -8.43
N LYS A 74 7.96 -16.71 -7.20
CA LYS A 74 7.55 -15.45 -6.61
C LYS A 74 8.71 -14.47 -6.65
N ILE A 75 8.56 -13.38 -7.39
CA ILE A 75 9.62 -12.37 -7.55
C ILE A 75 9.14 -10.98 -7.16
N TYR A 76 10.07 -10.15 -6.68
CA TYR A 76 9.84 -8.74 -6.51
C TYR A 76 10.91 -7.90 -7.21
N ARG A 77 10.59 -6.64 -7.53
CA ARG A 77 11.56 -5.67 -8.03
C ARG A 77 11.41 -4.35 -7.30
N ASN A 78 12.48 -3.93 -6.64
CA ASN A 78 12.56 -2.65 -5.95
C ASN A 78 13.05 -1.56 -6.92
N ASN A 79 12.25 -0.51 -7.10
CA ASN A 79 12.66 0.68 -7.83
C ASN A 79 13.07 1.79 -6.87
N ARG A 80 14.38 1.89 -6.62
CA ARG A 80 15.04 2.96 -5.83
C ARG A 80 14.47 3.17 -4.41
N GLY A 81 13.87 2.13 -3.85
CA GLY A 81 13.23 2.15 -2.54
C GLY A 81 11.97 3.01 -2.47
N LYS A 82 11.30 3.27 -3.60
CA LYS A 82 10.09 4.11 -3.66
C LYS A 82 8.91 3.48 -4.38
N ALA A 83 9.15 2.44 -5.17
CA ALA A 83 8.10 1.62 -5.75
C ALA A 83 8.53 0.15 -5.71
N LEU A 84 7.54 -0.73 -5.62
CA LEU A 84 7.72 -2.17 -5.54
C LEU A 84 6.80 -2.84 -6.57
N MET A 85 7.36 -3.75 -7.35
CA MET A 85 6.58 -4.68 -8.17
C MET A 85 6.70 -6.07 -7.56
N LEU A 86 5.58 -6.80 -7.50
CA LEU A 86 5.48 -8.17 -7.03
C LEU A 86 4.85 -9.00 -8.15
N ALA A 87 5.38 -10.19 -8.41
CA ALA A 87 4.82 -11.08 -9.41
C ALA A 87 4.91 -12.55 -8.98
N VAL A 88 3.87 -13.31 -9.33
CA VAL A 88 3.85 -14.77 -9.27
C VAL A 88 3.76 -15.29 -10.69
N ILE A 89 4.77 -16.03 -11.13
CA ILE A 89 4.86 -16.49 -12.53
C ILE A 89 3.78 -17.54 -12.81
N GLY A 90 2.96 -17.30 -13.84
CA GLY A 90 1.89 -18.21 -14.25
C GLY A 90 2.38 -19.39 -15.08
N LYS A 91 1.47 -20.32 -15.39
CA LYS A 91 1.73 -21.45 -16.30
C LYS A 91 1.72 -21.06 -17.77
N LYS A 92 0.93 -20.04 -18.12
CA LYS A 92 0.80 -19.53 -19.48
C LYS A 92 1.92 -18.52 -19.76
N PRO A 93 2.40 -18.45 -21.01
CA PRO A 93 3.38 -17.44 -21.41
C PRO A 93 2.83 -16.02 -21.25
N LEU A 94 3.72 -15.06 -20.99
CA LEU A 94 3.36 -13.66 -20.72
C LEU A 94 2.61 -12.99 -21.89
N ASN A 95 2.79 -13.47 -23.12
CA ASN A 95 2.06 -12.98 -24.30
C ASN A 95 0.56 -13.33 -24.28
N GLU A 96 0.11 -14.26 -23.43
CA GLU A 96 -1.32 -14.49 -23.15
C GLU A 96 -1.89 -13.51 -22.12
N GLY A 97 -1.06 -12.63 -21.56
CA GLY A 97 -1.46 -11.57 -20.64
C GLY A 97 -1.11 -11.84 -19.18
N CYS A 98 -1.56 -10.94 -18.31
CA CYS A 98 -1.36 -11.01 -16.87
C CYS A 98 -2.51 -10.35 -16.12
N VAL A 99 -2.65 -10.67 -14.83
CA VAL A 99 -3.59 -10.01 -13.92
C VAL A 99 -2.79 -8.98 -13.11
N ILE A 100 -3.15 -7.70 -13.26
CA ILE A 100 -2.44 -6.59 -12.61
C ILE A 100 -3.38 -5.91 -11.62
N ALA A 101 -2.92 -5.77 -10.39
CA ALA A 101 -3.47 -4.84 -9.40
C ALA A 101 -2.43 -3.75 -9.16
N GLY A 102 -2.86 -2.48 -9.24
CA GLY A 102 -2.00 -1.32 -9.04
C GLY A 102 -2.51 -0.45 -7.90
N ALA A 103 -1.59 0.05 -7.09
CA ALA A 103 -1.82 1.04 -6.04
C ALA A 103 -0.61 1.98 -5.96
N HIS A 104 -0.77 3.12 -5.29
CA HIS A 104 0.32 4.02 -4.98
C HIS A 104 0.56 4.03 -3.46
N VAL A 105 1.80 4.28 -3.05
CA VAL A 105 2.24 4.18 -1.63
C VAL A 105 2.70 5.53 -1.07
N ASP A 106 2.70 6.57 -1.88
CA ASP A 106 2.91 7.93 -1.42
C ASP A 106 1.62 8.51 -0.83
N ALA A 107 1.77 9.33 0.21
CA ALA A 107 0.69 10.03 0.86
C ALA A 107 1.01 11.54 0.95
N PRO A 108 -0.01 12.42 0.99
CA PRO A 108 0.19 13.84 1.24
C PRO A 108 0.97 14.08 2.54
N ARG A 109 1.99 14.95 2.48
CA ARG A 109 2.91 15.19 3.60
C ARG A 109 3.55 16.58 3.54
N ILE A 110 4.33 16.89 4.57
CA ILE A 110 5.12 18.12 4.67
C ILE A 110 6.60 17.75 4.52
N ASP A 111 7.23 18.32 3.50
CA ASP A 111 8.64 18.10 3.22
C ASP A 111 9.46 19.32 3.61
N LEU A 112 10.73 19.10 3.94
CA LEU A 112 11.67 20.19 4.12
C LEU A 112 12.10 20.76 2.75
N LYS A 113 12.25 22.08 2.67
CA LYS A 113 12.92 22.71 1.52
C LYS A 113 14.41 22.33 1.51
N GLN A 114 15.10 22.55 0.38
CA GLN A 114 16.53 22.23 0.28
C GLN A 114 17.40 22.94 1.32
N ASN A 115 17.09 24.21 1.63
CA ASN A 115 17.69 24.98 2.71
C ASN A 115 16.61 25.31 3.74
N PRO A 116 16.30 24.41 4.68
CA PRO A 116 15.10 24.53 5.51
C PRO A 116 15.35 25.33 6.79
N LEU A 117 16.53 25.21 7.39
CA LEU A 117 16.82 25.83 8.69
C LEU A 117 16.93 27.35 8.56
N TYR A 118 16.19 28.08 9.38
CA TYR A 118 16.30 29.53 9.53
C TYR A 118 15.93 29.95 10.95
N GLU A 119 16.33 31.15 11.35
CA GLU A 119 15.97 31.75 12.63
C GLU A 119 15.00 32.91 12.40
N SER A 120 14.01 33.04 13.28
CA SER A 120 13.14 34.21 13.42
C SER A 120 12.76 34.32 14.88
N ASP A 121 12.71 35.54 15.42
CA ASP A 121 12.20 35.77 16.79
C ASP A 121 12.88 34.89 17.85
N GLU A 122 14.21 34.73 17.76
CA GLU A 122 15.05 33.90 18.64
C GLU A 122 14.72 32.39 18.65
N LEU A 123 13.96 31.92 17.66
CA LEU A 123 13.60 30.52 17.48
C LEU A 123 14.08 29.98 16.14
N ALA A 124 14.62 28.75 16.17
CA ALA A 124 14.99 28.02 14.97
C ALA A 124 13.77 27.29 14.38
N TYR A 125 13.56 27.48 13.08
CA TYR A 125 12.45 26.91 12.32
C TYR A 125 12.94 26.15 11.09
N PHE A 126 12.08 25.27 10.58
CA PHE A 126 12.26 24.60 9.31
C PHE A 126 11.27 25.11 8.26
N LYS A 127 11.75 25.63 7.14
CA LYS A 127 10.94 25.93 5.96
C LYS A 127 10.51 24.64 5.30
N THR A 128 9.21 24.55 5.05
CA THR A 128 8.60 23.37 4.47
C THR A 128 7.98 23.64 3.09
N HIS A 129 7.66 22.56 2.39
CA HIS A 129 6.91 22.52 1.16
C HIS A 129 5.96 21.32 1.24
N TYR A 130 4.68 21.52 0.97
CA TYR A 130 3.74 20.40 1.01
C TYR A 130 3.87 19.53 -0.25
N TYR A 131 3.67 18.23 -0.09
CA TYR A 131 3.52 17.27 -1.17
C TYR A 131 2.06 16.79 -1.21
N GLY A 132 1.44 16.77 -2.39
CA GLY A 132 0.04 16.40 -2.57
C GLY A 132 -0.97 17.47 -2.12
N GLY A 133 -2.25 17.11 -2.12
CA GLY A 133 -3.37 18.01 -1.81
C GLY A 133 -3.72 18.08 -0.33
N ILE A 134 -2.85 18.65 0.51
CA ILE A 134 -3.14 18.78 1.95
C ILE A 134 -4.20 19.85 2.23
N LYS A 135 -5.06 19.59 3.21
CA LYS A 135 -5.91 20.62 3.84
C LYS A 135 -5.07 21.39 4.86
N LYS A 136 -4.41 22.47 4.43
CA LYS A 136 -3.39 23.20 5.22
C LYS A 136 -3.77 23.47 6.69
N TYR A 137 -5.03 23.82 6.95
CA TYR A 137 -5.52 24.13 8.30
C TYR A 137 -5.60 22.91 9.24
N GLN A 138 -5.51 21.67 8.73
CA GLN A 138 -5.45 20.46 9.57
C GLN A 138 -4.03 20.09 10.02
N TRP A 139 -3.01 20.81 9.52
CA TRP A 139 -1.60 20.50 9.75
C TRP A 139 -0.91 21.50 10.68
N VAL A 140 -1.68 22.40 11.28
CA VAL A 140 -1.22 23.33 12.32
C VAL A 140 -1.69 22.84 13.68
N THR A 141 -1.00 23.23 14.76
CA THR A 141 -1.39 22.91 16.15
C THR A 141 -1.53 21.41 16.46
N ILE A 142 -0.75 20.56 15.78
CA ILE A 142 -0.66 19.11 16.03
C ILE A 142 0.80 18.68 16.16
N PRO A 143 1.08 17.56 16.85
CA PRO A 143 2.36 16.87 16.71
C PRO A 143 2.58 16.41 15.27
N LEU A 144 3.79 16.63 14.73
CA LEU A 144 4.21 16.19 13.40
C LEU A 144 5.18 15.01 13.51
#